data_AF-A0A502G384-F1
#
_entry.id   AF-A0A502G384-F1
#
_cell.length_a   1.000
_cell.length_b   1.000
_cell.length_c   1.000
_cell.angle_alpha   90.00
_cell.angle_beta   90.00
_cell.angle_gamma   90.00
#
_symmetry.space_group_name_H-M   'P 1'
#
loop_
_entity.id
_entity.type
_entity.pdbx_description
1 polymer ?
#
loop_
_entity_poly.entity_id
_entity_poly.type
_entity_poly.pdbx_seq_one_letter_code
_entity_poly.pdbx_strand_id
1 'polypeptide(L)'
;MVAALAELHKAGFQRLRAMPYMSASGAYWRFEIGPVDLFHQVHGAVAVSEYSLTHSDQRATKEIAEGVATYTSGHAKEGHFFGWEDAAGDGARELADKLLQRFPVLAEKGRGWDYAYAGWFQRLLGLVEAGFFPYAFADMQGPSRNGLYISAMRPSEWGEAPFQPELPLPPPGEYDGTLNLEDGRL
;
A
#
# COMPACT_ATOMS: atom_id res chain seq x y z
N MET A 1 -5.11 5.48 -7.27
CA MET A 1 -4.72 5.22 -5.86
C MET A 1 -3.26 5.48 -5.52
N VAL A 2 -2.26 4.91 -6.20
CA VAL A 2 -0.83 5.18 -5.87
C VAL A 2 -0.50 6.67 -5.88
N ALA A 3 -0.96 7.38 -6.93
CA ALA A 3 -0.82 8.84 -7.02
C ALA A 3 -1.56 9.60 -5.89
N ALA A 4 -2.68 9.07 -5.39
CA ALA A 4 -3.40 9.68 -4.27
C ALA A 4 -2.58 9.61 -2.97
N LEU A 5 -1.94 8.47 -2.70
CA LEU A 5 -1.01 8.35 -1.57
C LEU A 5 0.19 9.30 -1.72
N ALA A 6 0.67 9.53 -2.95
CA ALA A 6 1.72 10.52 -3.18
C ALA A 6 1.25 11.96 -2.86
N GLU A 7 0.00 12.32 -3.15
CA GLU A 7 -0.57 13.61 -2.73
C GLU A 7 -0.65 13.71 -1.20
N LEU A 8 -1.02 12.63 -0.50
CA LEU A 8 -1.01 12.59 0.97
C LEU A 8 0.39 12.79 1.55
N HIS A 9 1.42 12.20 0.95
CA HIS A 9 2.82 12.41 1.36
C HIS A 9 3.27 13.87 1.19
N LYS A 10 2.78 14.56 0.15
CA LYS A 10 3.03 16.01 -0.03
C LYS A 10 2.31 16.83 1.04
N ALA A 11 1.13 16.39 1.49
CA ALA A 11 0.33 17.04 2.51
C ALA A 11 0.76 16.74 3.97
N GLY A 12 1.84 15.99 4.18
CA GLY A 12 2.40 15.70 5.51
C GLY A 12 1.90 14.40 6.16
N PHE A 13 1.38 13.46 5.35
CA PHE A 13 0.95 12.13 5.82
C PHE A 13 1.95 11.03 5.43
N GLN A 14 3.24 11.26 5.65
CA GLN A 14 4.30 10.35 5.19
C GLN A 14 4.44 9.09 6.07
N ARG A 15 3.76 9.04 7.21
CA ARG A 15 3.65 7.81 8.01
C ARG A 15 2.65 6.81 7.42
N LEU A 16 1.93 7.16 6.36
CA LEU A 16 1.14 6.21 5.58
C LEU A 16 2.01 5.42 4.62
N ARG A 17 1.84 4.11 4.65
CA ARG A 17 2.60 3.13 3.90
C ARG A 17 1.72 2.28 3.00
N ALA A 18 2.38 1.60 2.09
CA ALA A 18 1.80 0.85 1.01
C ALA A 18 2.30 -0.58 1.04
N MET A 19 1.39 -1.54 1.10
CA MET A 19 1.68 -2.94 0.85
C MET A 19 1.09 -3.33 -0.51
N PRO A 20 1.87 -3.29 -1.59
CA PRO A 20 1.42 -3.82 -2.86
C PRO A 20 1.55 -5.34 -2.90
N TYR A 21 0.58 -6.03 -3.49
CA TYR A 21 0.62 -7.49 -3.63
C TYR A 21 -0.17 -7.96 -4.85
N MET A 22 0.10 -9.17 -5.31
CA MET A 22 -0.67 -9.78 -6.39
C MET A 22 -1.80 -10.64 -5.82
N SER A 23 -2.98 -10.59 -6.43
CA SER A 23 -4.09 -11.49 -6.08
C SER A 23 -3.70 -12.95 -6.33
N ALA A 24 -4.36 -13.88 -5.65
CA ALA A 24 -4.21 -15.33 -5.83
C ALA A 24 -4.18 -15.80 -7.29
N SER A 25 -5.06 -15.24 -8.13
CA SER A 25 -5.14 -15.57 -9.56
C SER A 25 -3.98 -15.01 -10.40
N GLY A 26 -3.13 -14.14 -9.84
CA GLY A 26 -2.15 -13.35 -10.57
C GLY A 26 -2.75 -12.28 -11.49
N ALA A 27 -4.08 -12.14 -11.53
CA ALA A 27 -4.76 -11.27 -12.50
C ALA A 27 -4.90 -9.82 -12.03
N TYR A 28 -4.85 -9.57 -10.72
CA TYR A 28 -5.09 -8.25 -10.15
C TYR A 28 -3.92 -7.82 -9.27
N TRP A 29 -3.49 -6.58 -9.48
CA TRP A 29 -2.58 -5.90 -8.59
C TRP A 29 -3.39 -5.20 -7.51
N ARG A 30 -3.01 -5.44 -6.26
CA ARG A 30 -3.67 -4.92 -5.07
C ARG A 30 -2.71 -4.03 -4.29
N PHE A 31 -3.30 -3.19 -3.45
CA PHE A 31 -2.58 -2.19 -2.71
C PHE A 31 -3.30 -1.90 -1.40
N GLU A 32 -2.62 -2.12 -0.28
CA GLU A 32 -3.13 -1.75 1.04
C GLU A 32 -2.42 -0.52 1.57
N ILE A 33 -3.19 0.41 2.12
CA ILE A 33 -2.70 1.63 2.74
C ILE A 33 -2.92 1.52 4.23
N GLY A 34 -1.85 1.63 5.02
CA GLY A 34 -1.92 1.60 6.47
C GLY A 34 -0.88 2.52 7.12
N PRO A 35 -1.02 2.84 8.41
CA PRO A 35 -0.03 3.58 9.15
C PRO A 35 1.20 2.72 9.45
N VAL A 36 2.34 3.38 9.67
CA VAL A 36 3.67 2.75 9.87
C VAL A 36 3.74 1.72 11.01
N ASP A 37 2.91 1.88 12.04
CA ASP A 37 2.76 0.97 13.18
C ASP A 37 2.19 -0.40 12.80
N LEU A 38 1.54 -0.51 11.64
CA LEU A 38 1.11 -1.80 11.09
C LEU A 38 2.16 -2.47 10.20
N PHE A 39 3.27 -1.82 9.88
CA PHE A 39 4.26 -2.37 8.94
C PHE A 39 5.47 -2.95 9.67
N HIS A 40 6.00 -4.07 9.17
CA HIS A 40 7.04 -4.82 9.85
C HIS A 40 8.35 -4.04 10.07
N GLN A 41 8.95 -4.16 11.25
CA GLN A 41 10.21 -3.47 11.61
C GLN A 41 11.47 -4.02 10.93
N VAL A 42 11.36 -5.16 10.25
CA VAL A 42 12.46 -5.69 9.42
C VAL A 42 12.48 -4.99 8.06
N HIS A 43 11.29 -4.72 7.50
CA HIS A 43 11.11 -4.00 6.25
C HIS A 43 9.67 -3.45 6.15
N GLY A 44 9.50 -2.25 5.61
CA GLY A 44 8.18 -1.63 5.48
C GLY A 44 7.32 -2.18 4.33
N ALA A 45 7.62 -3.37 3.81
CA ALA A 45 6.96 -3.93 2.62
C ALA A 45 5.66 -4.66 2.94
N VAL A 46 5.52 -5.16 4.17
CA VAL A 46 4.41 -6.01 4.59
C VAL A 46 3.76 -5.38 5.82
N ALA A 47 2.46 -5.11 5.70
CA ALA A 47 1.60 -4.71 6.80
C ALA A 47 1.05 -5.95 7.50
N VAL A 48 0.64 -5.81 8.76
CA VAL A 48 -0.27 -6.73 9.43
C VAL A 48 -1.67 -6.43 8.92
N SER A 49 -2.26 -7.36 8.18
CA SER A 49 -3.62 -7.23 7.60
C SER A 49 -4.27 -8.60 7.44
N GLU A 50 -5.56 -8.64 7.11
CA GLU A 50 -6.29 -9.89 6.87
C GLU A 50 -5.61 -10.80 5.82
N TYR A 51 -4.82 -10.22 4.91
CA TYR A 51 -4.13 -10.94 3.84
C TYR A 51 -2.70 -11.37 4.18
N SER A 52 -2.12 -10.85 5.26
CA SER A 52 -0.77 -11.22 5.71
C SER A 52 -0.75 -12.00 7.02
N LEU A 53 -1.85 -11.95 7.79
CA LEU A 53 -1.99 -12.69 9.04
C LEU A 53 -2.08 -14.20 8.82
N THR A 54 -1.32 -14.94 9.62
CA THR A 54 -1.55 -16.38 9.80
C THR A 54 -2.72 -16.63 10.75
N HIS A 55 -3.36 -17.80 10.67
CA HIS A 55 -4.61 -18.11 11.39
C HIS A 55 -4.57 -17.92 12.93
N SER A 56 -3.40 -17.74 13.56
CA SER A 56 -3.24 -17.54 15.00
C SER A 56 -3.53 -16.12 15.51
N ASP A 57 -3.56 -15.10 14.64
CA ASP A 57 -3.56 -13.68 15.06
C ASP A 57 -4.94 -13.00 14.91
N GLN A 58 -6.01 -13.81 14.79
CA GLN A 58 -7.39 -13.36 14.51
C GLN A 58 -8.03 -12.44 15.56
N ARG A 59 -7.39 -12.16 16.70
CA ARG A 59 -7.94 -11.27 17.75
C ARG A 59 -7.72 -9.78 17.48
N ALA A 60 -6.91 -9.43 16.49
CA ALA A 60 -6.52 -8.06 16.16
C ALA A 60 -7.26 -7.47 14.94
N THR A 61 -8.13 -8.25 14.31
CA THR A 61 -8.71 -7.97 13.00
C THR A 61 -9.52 -6.70 12.94
N LYS A 62 -10.22 -6.30 14.02
CA LYS A 62 -11.07 -5.11 13.96
C LYS A 62 -10.26 -3.80 13.86
N GLU A 63 -9.29 -3.60 14.76
CA GLU A 63 -8.46 -2.39 14.74
C GLU A 63 -7.60 -2.33 13.47
N ILE A 64 -7.10 -3.49 13.03
CA ILE A 64 -6.37 -3.63 11.76
C ILE A 64 -7.27 -3.31 10.57
N ALA A 65 -8.51 -3.81 10.53
CA ALA A 65 -9.45 -3.56 9.44
C ALA A 65 -9.88 -2.08 9.38
N GLU A 66 -9.98 -1.41 10.53
CA GLU A 66 -10.26 0.04 10.60
C GLU A 66 -9.02 0.88 10.25
N GLY A 67 -7.82 0.31 10.43
CA GLY A 67 -6.52 0.93 10.17
C GLY A 67 -5.92 0.65 8.79
N VAL A 68 -6.59 -0.08 7.90
CA VAL A 68 -6.10 -0.40 6.55
C VAL A 68 -7.16 -0.14 5.49
N ALA A 69 -6.78 0.56 4.41
CA ALA A 69 -7.61 0.72 3.23
C ALA A 69 -7.10 -0.16 2.08
N THR A 70 -7.93 -1.10 1.63
CA THR A 70 -7.57 -2.07 0.57
C THR A 70 -8.11 -1.66 -0.80
N TYR A 71 -7.19 -1.52 -1.77
CA TYR A 71 -7.48 -1.30 -3.18
C TYR A 71 -7.16 -2.53 -4.03
N THR A 72 -7.95 -2.76 -5.08
CA THR A 72 -7.72 -3.82 -6.08
C THR A 72 -7.93 -3.27 -7.49
N SER A 73 -7.05 -3.64 -8.43
CA SER A 73 -7.22 -3.27 -9.84
C SER A 73 -8.43 -3.92 -10.49
N GLY A 74 -9.03 -4.95 -9.89
CA GLY A 74 -10.24 -5.59 -10.40
C GLY A 74 -11.45 -4.67 -10.51
N HIS A 75 -11.53 -3.63 -9.67
CA HIS A 75 -12.61 -2.63 -9.71
C HIS A 75 -12.19 -1.31 -10.39
N ALA A 76 -10.96 -1.23 -10.92
CA ALA A 76 -10.42 0.00 -11.48
C ALA A 76 -11.16 0.46 -12.73
N LYS A 77 -11.73 -0.46 -13.53
CA LYS A 77 -12.45 -0.14 -14.77
C LYS A 77 -13.77 0.61 -14.52
N GLU A 78 -14.35 0.45 -13.35
CA GLU A 78 -15.63 1.07 -12.96
C GLU A 78 -15.40 2.29 -12.06
N GLY A 79 -14.15 2.58 -11.67
CA GLY A 79 -13.83 3.68 -10.75
C GLY A 79 -14.30 3.45 -9.31
N HIS A 80 -14.66 2.22 -8.97
CA HIS A 80 -15.11 1.84 -7.63
C HIS A 80 -13.93 1.62 -6.67
N PHE A 81 -13.33 2.71 -6.22
CA PHE A 81 -12.29 2.66 -5.19
C PHE A 81 -12.93 2.36 -3.84
N PHE A 82 -12.52 1.28 -3.16
CA PHE A 82 -13.07 0.92 -1.83
C PHE A 82 -14.61 0.77 -1.78
N GLY A 83 -15.25 0.43 -2.92
CA GLY A 83 -16.70 0.39 -3.05
C GLY A 83 -17.39 1.76 -3.19
N TRP A 84 -16.62 2.83 -3.40
CA TRP A 84 -17.16 4.17 -3.62
C TRP A 84 -17.77 4.29 -5.02
N GLU A 85 -19.02 4.71 -5.09
CA GLU A 85 -19.71 4.92 -6.38
C GLU A 85 -19.48 6.34 -6.95
N ASP A 86 -18.93 7.24 -6.13
CA ASP A 86 -18.82 8.66 -6.44
C ASP A 86 -17.40 9.10 -6.82
N ALA A 87 -16.50 8.16 -7.10
CA ALA A 87 -15.06 8.42 -7.24
C ALA A 87 -14.48 8.19 -8.64
N ALA A 88 -15.31 7.80 -9.61
CA ALA A 88 -14.85 7.43 -10.96
C ALA A 88 -14.21 8.60 -11.74
N GLY A 89 -14.60 9.84 -11.46
CA GLY A 89 -14.07 11.05 -12.10
C GLY A 89 -12.98 11.78 -11.31
N ASP A 90 -12.62 11.27 -10.14
CA ASP A 90 -11.71 11.96 -9.23
C ASP A 90 -10.25 11.86 -9.68
N GLY A 91 -9.54 12.98 -9.56
CA GLY A 91 -8.09 13.01 -9.67
C GLY A 91 -7.40 12.48 -8.40
N ALA A 92 -6.07 12.43 -8.44
CA ALA A 92 -5.29 11.92 -7.33
C ALA A 92 -5.51 12.71 -6.02
N ARG A 93 -5.71 14.02 -6.11
CA ARG A 93 -5.91 14.89 -4.95
C ARG A 93 -7.30 14.71 -4.34
N GLU A 94 -8.33 14.64 -5.17
CA GLU A 94 -9.69 14.40 -4.73
C GLU A 94 -9.83 13.03 -4.06
N LEU A 95 -9.18 11.99 -4.61
CA LEU A 95 -9.11 10.67 -4.00
C LEU A 95 -8.36 10.69 -2.66
N ALA A 96 -7.30 11.49 -2.55
CA ALA A 96 -6.55 11.66 -1.31
C ALA A 96 -7.42 12.30 -0.22
N ASP A 97 -8.15 13.36 -0.55
CA ASP A 97 -9.07 14.03 0.37
C ASP A 97 -10.18 13.08 0.84
N LYS A 98 -10.77 12.29 -0.08
CA LYS A 98 -11.77 11.28 0.28
C LYS A 98 -11.21 10.20 1.19
N LEU A 99 -9.95 9.78 0.99
CA LEU A 99 -9.30 8.79 1.84
C LEU A 99 -9.17 9.32 3.27
N LEU A 100 -8.75 10.57 3.47
CA LEU A 100 -8.69 11.17 4.81
C LEU A 100 -10.07 11.33 5.46
N GLN A 101 -11.10 11.69 4.67
CA GLN A 101 -12.46 11.86 5.18
C GLN A 101 -13.11 10.53 5.59
N ARG A 102 -12.86 9.46 4.83
CA ARG A 102 -13.56 8.18 4.98
C ARG A 102 -12.78 7.17 5.83
N PHE A 103 -11.48 7.37 6.01
CA PHE A 103 -10.63 6.59 6.90
C PHE A 103 -9.97 7.49 7.95
N PRO A 104 -10.71 7.94 8.96
CA PRO A 104 -10.21 8.90 9.96
C PRO A 104 -9.02 8.35 10.76
N VAL A 105 -8.97 7.04 11.02
CA VAL A 105 -7.84 6.39 11.70
C VAL A 105 -6.55 6.49 10.87
N LEU A 106 -6.63 6.32 9.54
CA LEU A 106 -5.51 6.55 8.63
C LEU A 106 -5.08 8.02 8.68
N ALA A 107 -6.03 8.95 8.66
CA ALA A 107 -5.73 10.37 8.72
C ALA A 107 -5.02 10.75 10.03
N GLU A 108 -5.43 10.19 11.16
CA GLU A 108 -4.82 10.46 12.45
C GLU A 108 -3.39 9.87 12.54
N LYS A 109 -3.26 8.55 12.36
CA LYS A 109 -1.99 7.83 12.51
C LYS A 109 -1.00 8.10 11.38
N GLY A 110 -1.49 8.53 10.22
CA GLY A 110 -0.69 8.82 9.04
C GLY A 110 0.09 10.12 9.08
N ARG A 111 -0.24 11.05 9.99
CA ARG A 111 0.39 12.38 10.09
C ARG A 111 1.85 12.29 10.52
N GLY A 112 2.70 13.04 9.84
CA GLY A 112 4.12 13.16 10.16
C GLY A 112 5.00 13.03 8.94
N TRP A 113 6.26 13.40 9.12
CA TRP A 113 7.28 13.33 8.08
C TRP A 113 8.07 12.02 8.20
N ASP A 114 8.28 11.37 7.06
CA ASP A 114 9.13 10.19 6.87
C ASP A 114 9.73 10.33 5.48
N TYR A 115 10.77 11.17 5.37
CA TYR A 115 11.38 11.51 4.08
C TYR A 115 12.02 10.31 3.40
N ALA A 116 12.51 9.34 4.17
CA ALA A 116 13.09 8.13 3.64
C ALA A 116 12.01 7.30 2.93
N TYR A 117 10.87 7.09 3.58
CA TYR A 117 9.76 6.36 2.98
C TYR A 117 9.13 7.15 1.82
N ALA A 118 8.91 8.45 1.96
CA ALA A 118 8.36 9.28 0.90
C ALA A 118 9.25 9.31 -0.35
N GLY A 119 10.58 9.40 -0.17
CA GLY A 119 11.56 9.32 -1.27
C GLY A 119 11.55 7.95 -1.96
N TRP A 120 11.53 6.87 -1.19
CA TRP A 120 11.35 5.52 -1.73
C TRP A 120 10.04 5.38 -2.49
N PHE A 121 8.95 5.95 -1.96
CA PHE A 121 7.62 5.86 -2.55
C PHE A 121 7.53 6.58 -3.90
N GLN A 122 8.25 7.69 -4.10
CA GLN A 122 8.34 8.33 -5.41
C GLN A 122 8.93 7.42 -6.48
N ARG A 123 9.88 6.54 -6.11
CA ARG A 123 10.42 5.54 -7.04
C ARG A 123 9.37 4.49 -7.39
N LEU A 124 8.59 4.01 -6.42
CA LEU A 124 7.45 3.12 -6.66
C LEU A 124 6.42 3.77 -7.59
N LEU A 125 6.05 5.02 -7.35
CA LEU A 125 5.11 5.76 -8.18
C LEU A 125 5.59 5.83 -9.64
N GLY A 126 6.85 6.24 -9.87
CA GLY A 126 7.40 6.33 -11.22
C GLY A 126 7.45 4.98 -11.95
N LEU A 127 7.64 3.87 -11.23
CA LEU A 127 7.54 2.52 -11.81
C LEU A 127 6.10 2.21 -12.25
N VAL A 128 5.11 2.50 -11.40
CA VAL A 128 3.69 2.28 -11.70
C VAL A 128 3.25 3.13 -12.90
N GLU A 129 3.66 4.39 -12.96
CA GLU A 129 3.40 5.28 -14.10
C GLU A 129 4.03 4.77 -15.40
N ALA A 130 5.17 4.07 -15.31
CA ALA A 130 5.82 3.41 -16.45
C ALA A 130 5.27 2.00 -16.77
N GLY A 131 4.20 1.57 -16.09
CA GLY A 131 3.53 0.27 -16.31
C GLY A 131 4.22 -0.92 -15.63
N PHE A 132 5.07 -0.67 -14.64
CA PHE A 132 5.67 -1.68 -13.78
C PHE A 132 4.97 -1.70 -12.43
N PHE A 133 4.57 -2.87 -11.97
CA PHE A 133 3.77 -3.05 -10.76
C PHE A 133 4.58 -3.82 -9.73
N PRO A 134 5.26 -3.12 -8.80
CA PRO A 134 5.96 -3.77 -7.71
C PRO A 134 5.00 -4.48 -6.77
N TYR A 135 5.40 -5.61 -6.19
CA TYR A 135 4.60 -6.34 -5.22
C TYR A 135 5.50 -7.02 -4.17
N ALA A 136 5.04 -7.04 -2.92
CA ALA A 136 5.75 -7.62 -1.80
C ALA A 136 5.64 -9.15 -1.79
N PHE A 137 4.46 -9.68 -2.10
CA PHE A 137 4.20 -11.11 -2.14
C PHE A 137 3.05 -11.45 -3.11
N ALA A 138 2.92 -12.75 -3.37
CA ALA A 138 1.81 -13.41 -4.05
C ALA A 138 1.59 -14.78 -3.39
N ASP A 139 0.46 -15.45 -3.65
CA ASP A 139 0.17 -16.77 -3.05
C ASP A 139 1.28 -17.82 -3.28
N MET A 140 1.90 -17.79 -4.45
CA MET A 140 2.99 -18.70 -4.82
C MET A 140 4.38 -18.18 -4.46
N GLN A 141 4.47 -16.97 -3.87
CA GLN A 141 5.73 -16.26 -3.68
C GLN A 141 5.67 -15.38 -2.42
N GLY A 142 6.30 -15.85 -1.34
CA GLY A 142 6.43 -15.08 -0.11
C GLY A 142 7.32 -13.84 -0.26
N PRO A 143 7.43 -13.00 0.80
CA PRO A 143 8.19 -11.76 0.75
C PRO A 143 9.68 -11.99 0.46
N SER A 144 10.21 -11.17 -0.46
CA SER A 144 11.62 -11.14 -0.82
C SER A 144 12.47 -10.42 0.23
N ARG A 145 13.74 -10.84 0.37
CA ARG A 145 14.73 -10.20 1.26
C ARG A 145 15.56 -9.10 0.59
N ASN A 146 15.52 -9.00 -0.74
CA ASN A 146 16.42 -8.12 -1.50
C ASN A 146 15.71 -6.89 -2.08
N GLY A 147 14.39 -6.95 -2.27
CA GLY A 147 13.61 -5.91 -2.93
C GLY A 147 12.22 -6.42 -3.31
N LEU A 148 11.33 -5.52 -3.71
CA LEU A 148 10.02 -5.92 -4.20
C LEU A 148 10.14 -6.64 -5.54
N TYR A 149 9.30 -7.65 -5.74
CA TYR A 149 9.12 -8.24 -7.06
C TYR A 149 8.44 -7.23 -7.98
N ILE A 150 8.63 -7.36 -9.29
CA ILE A 150 8.07 -6.42 -10.25
C ILE A 150 7.43 -7.19 -11.40
N SER A 151 6.16 -6.91 -11.64
CA SER A 151 5.43 -7.39 -12.81
C SER A 151 5.35 -6.29 -13.87
N ALA A 152 5.71 -6.60 -15.11
CA ALA A 152 5.51 -5.68 -16.23
C ALA A 152 4.09 -5.87 -16.79
N MET A 153 3.24 -4.87 -16.65
CA MET A 153 1.90 -4.85 -17.26
C MET A 153 1.82 -3.73 -18.32
N ARG A 154 2.90 -3.58 -19.07
CA ARG A 154 3.02 -2.56 -20.13
C ARG A 154 2.21 -3.02 -21.35
N PRO A 155 1.44 -2.12 -21.98
CA PRO A 155 0.82 -2.40 -23.28
C PRO A 155 1.88 -2.82 -24.30
N SER A 156 1.55 -3.75 -25.21
CA SER A 156 2.51 -4.28 -26.18
C SER A 156 3.02 -3.19 -27.15
N GLU A 157 2.19 -2.17 -27.39
CA GLU A 157 2.54 -0.98 -28.17
C GLU A 157 3.64 -0.11 -27.54
N TRP A 158 3.94 -0.27 -26.25
CA TRP A 158 5.02 0.47 -25.58
C TRP A 158 6.42 -0.14 -25.83
N GLY A 159 6.48 -1.26 -26.55
CA GLY A 159 7.71 -1.97 -26.86
C GLY A 159 8.41 -2.55 -25.63
N GLU A 160 9.65 -3.00 -25.83
CA GLU A 160 10.46 -3.54 -24.75
C GLU A 160 10.73 -2.50 -23.65
N ALA A 161 10.95 -2.99 -22.43
CA ALA A 161 11.36 -2.13 -21.33
C ALA A 161 12.77 -1.59 -21.59
N PRO A 162 13.00 -0.27 -21.49
CA PRO A 162 14.33 0.31 -21.71
C PRO A 162 15.33 -0.05 -20.60
N PHE A 163 14.86 -0.64 -19.50
CA PHE A 163 15.66 -1.12 -18.38
C PHE A 163 14.94 -2.25 -17.65
N GLN A 164 15.70 -3.06 -16.90
CA GLN A 164 15.14 -3.98 -15.93
C GLN A 164 14.84 -3.20 -14.64
N PRO A 165 13.57 -3.06 -14.23
CA PRO A 165 13.23 -2.27 -13.06
C PRO A 165 13.64 -3.02 -11.80
N GLU A 166 14.15 -2.27 -10.83
CA GLU A 166 14.43 -2.75 -9.47
C GLU A 166 13.86 -1.75 -8.47
N LEU A 167 13.36 -2.28 -7.35
CA LEU A 167 12.89 -1.48 -6.22
C LEU A 167 13.35 -2.17 -4.93
N PRO A 168 14.28 -1.57 -4.16
CA PRO A 168 14.72 -2.14 -2.89
C PRO A 168 13.56 -2.21 -1.89
N LEU A 169 13.76 -2.95 -0.80
CA LEU A 169 12.79 -2.95 0.28
C LEU A 169 12.61 -1.51 0.82
N PRO A 170 11.37 -1.10 1.13
CA PRO A 170 11.11 0.19 1.76
C PRO A 170 11.74 0.26 3.15
N PRO A 171 11.99 1.47 3.66
CA PRO A 171 12.37 1.69 5.05
C PRO A 171 11.49 0.90 6.03
N PRO A 172 12.02 0.41 7.16
CA PRO A 172 11.27 -0.41 8.11
C PRO A 172 10.06 0.30 8.71
N GLY A 173 9.03 -0.46 9.08
CA GLY A 173 7.92 0.05 9.88
C GLY A 173 8.19 -0.09 11.38
N GLU A 174 7.14 -0.09 12.20
CA GLU A 174 7.25 -0.15 13.66
C GLU A 174 6.69 -1.46 14.26
N TYR A 175 6.00 -2.29 13.48
CA TYR A 175 5.44 -3.56 13.98
C TYR A 175 6.53 -4.60 14.23
N ASP A 176 6.65 -5.07 15.47
CA ASP A 176 7.70 -5.98 15.90
C ASP A 176 7.30 -7.46 15.95
N GLY A 177 6.06 -7.79 15.60
CA GLY A 177 5.50 -9.13 15.76
C GLY A 177 4.63 -9.28 17.01
N THR A 178 4.60 -8.27 17.87
CA THR A 178 3.69 -8.17 19.02
C THR A 178 2.75 -7.00 18.79
N LEU A 179 1.45 -7.24 18.86
CA LEU A 179 0.50 -6.16 18.95
C LEU A 179 0.59 -5.62 20.38
N ASN A 180 1.24 -4.46 20.54
CA ASN A 180 1.18 -3.71 21.80
C ASN A 180 -0.26 -3.24 21.99
N LEU A 181 -1.08 -4.08 22.65
CA LEU A 181 -2.42 -3.72 23.14
C LEU A 181 -2.33 -2.89 24.44
N GLU A 182 -1.15 -2.40 24.80
CA GLU A 182 -0.90 -1.55 25.95
C GLU A 182 -0.81 -0.08 25.53
N ASP A 183 -1.93 0.49 25.07
CA ASP A 183 -2.25 1.89 25.35
C ASP A 183 -3.76 2.08 25.26
N GLY A 184 -4.42 1.58 26.31
CA GLY A 184 -5.84 1.79 26.57
C GLY A 184 -6.16 3.27 26.83
N ARG A 185 -6.38 4.02 25.75
CA ARG A 185 -7.09 5.30 25.79
C ARG A 185 -8.14 5.36 24.69
N LEU A 186 -9.35 4.92 25.05
CA LEU A 186 -10.60 5.60 24.70
C LEU A 186 -11.28 6.02 26.01
#